data_AF-A0A1B6AP92-F1
#
_entry.id   AF-A0A1B6AP92-F1
#
_cell.length_a   1.000
_cell.length_b   1.000
_cell.length_c   1.000
_cell.angle_alpha   90.00
_cell.angle_beta   90.00
_cell.angle_gamma   90.00
#
_symmetry.space_group_name_H-M   'P 1'
#
loop_
_entity.id
_entity.type
_entity.pdbx_description
1 polymer ?
#
loop_
_entity_poly.entity_id
_entity_poly.type
_entity_poly.pdbx_seq_one_letter_code
_entity_poly.pdbx_strand_id
1 'polypeptide(L)'
;MTSRDVVLARVRRALADVAPGAGQDDPAVVRDYRRVHGARTAAETVELLAENLADYRALVHRSDAEGLPTLIGRLLRARGARSVVVPAGLEPSWLGAALSPGSGVTRVEDRESVTAAELDTVDSVVTGCAVAIAETGTLVLDAGPGQGRRRITLVPDHHICVVRVPGQVVGSVPQALARLTPERPLTWVSGPSATSDIELSRVEGVHGPRTLEVILLTGPGQPDRVRAEGGGGTGATTGVRPRCQWGFLH
;
A
#
# COMPACT_ATOMS: atom_id res chain seq x y z
N MET A 1 -42.32 7.29 -6.85
CA MET A 1 -41.78 6.72 -5.59
C MET A 1 -40.57 5.88 -5.96
N THR A 2 -39.38 6.21 -5.44
CA THR A 2 -38.13 5.54 -5.82
C THR A 2 -37.82 4.35 -4.91
N SER A 3 -36.93 3.44 -5.32
CA SER A 3 -36.48 2.32 -4.47
C SER A 3 -35.85 2.80 -3.16
N ARG A 4 -35.17 3.95 -3.17
CA ARG A 4 -34.64 4.62 -1.98
C ARG A 4 -35.75 5.00 -1.00
N ASP A 5 -36.86 5.54 -1.50
CA ASP A 5 -37.99 5.96 -0.66
C ASP A 5 -38.64 4.77 0.05
N VAL A 6 -38.75 3.63 -0.64
CA VAL A 6 -39.30 2.38 -0.10
C VAL A 6 -38.39 1.83 1.01
N VAL A 7 -37.07 1.80 0.80
CA VAL A 7 -36.11 1.33 1.81
C VAL A 7 -36.12 2.26 3.04
N LEU A 8 -36.07 3.58 2.84
CA LEU A 8 -36.09 4.54 3.95
C LEU A 8 -37.42 4.54 4.70
N ALA A 9 -38.55 4.28 4.04
CA ALA A 9 -39.84 4.09 4.70
C ALA A 9 -39.85 2.86 5.61
N ARG A 10 -39.28 1.73 5.17
CA ARG A 10 -39.15 0.52 5.99
C ARG A 10 -38.25 0.73 7.20
N VAL A 11 -37.11 1.38 7.01
CA VAL A 11 -36.19 1.72 8.12
C VAL A 11 -36.87 2.62 9.14
N ARG A 12 -37.54 3.70 8.69
CA ARG A 12 -38.29 4.59 9.59
C ARG A 12 -39.41 3.88 10.35
N ARG A 13 -40.13 2.96 9.71
CA ARG A 13 -41.16 2.14 10.37
C ARG A 13 -40.57 1.19 11.41
N ALA A 14 -39.43 0.56 11.12
CA ALA A 14 -38.75 -0.33 12.05
C ALA A 14 -38.18 0.40 13.28
N LEU A 15 -37.84 1.69 13.12
CA LEU A 15 -37.35 2.55 14.19
C LEU A 15 -38.45 3.36 14.89
N ALA A 16 -39.73 3.15 14.55
CA ALA A 16 -40.84 3.93 15.09
C ALA A 16 -41.03 3.74 16.62
N ASP A 17 -40.66 2.56 17.13
CA ASP A 17 -40.73 2.22 18.56
C ASP A 17 -39.43 2.57 19.32
N VAL A 18 -38.43 3.12 18.63
CA VAL A 18 -37.17 3.56 19.22
C VAL A 18 -37.31 5.03 19.59
N ALA A 19 -37.31 5.34 20.90
CA ALA A 19 -37.40 6.72 21.37
C ALA A 19 -36.25 7.57 20.78
N PRO A 20 -36.51 8.82 20.36
CA PRO A 20 -35.44 9.75 19.98
C PRO A 20 -34.47 9.91 21.16
N GLY A 21 -33.23 9.44 20.99
CA GLY A 21 -32.24 9.42 22.08
C GLY A 21 -32.09 8.08 22.81
N ALA A 22 -32.76 6.99 22.39
CA ALA A 22 -32.55 5.66 22.97
C ALA A 22 -31.11 5.11 22.87
N GLY A 23 -30.23 5.75 22.07
CA GLY A 23 -28.79 5.50 22.05
C GLY A 23 -27.97 6.37 23.02
N GLN A 24 -28.60 7.21 23.84
CA GLN A 24 -27.89 7.96 24.90
C GLN A 24 -27.53 7.08 26.10
N ASP A 25 -28.21 5.95 26.26
CA ASP A 25 -27.92 4.90 27.24
C ASP A 25 -27.07 3.76 26.66
N ASP A 26 -26.61 3.86 25.40
CA ASP A 26 -25.60 2.92 24.90
C ASP A 26 -24.36 3.08 25.78
N PRO A 27 -23.85 1.99 26.39
CA PRO A 27 -22.66 2.08 27.21
C PRO A 27 -21.54 2.67 26.35
N ALA A 28 -20.91 3.74 26.85
CA ALA A 28 -19.77 4.35 26.18
C ALA A 28 -18.76 3.25 25.86
N VAL A 29 -18.51 3.00 24.57
CA VAL A 29 -17.56 1.98 24.15
C VAL A 29 -16.20 2.38 24.71
N VAL A 30 -15.69 1.62 25.68
CA VAL A 30 -14.36 1.85 26.25
C VAL A 30 -13.34 1.51 25.16
N ARG A 31 -12.52 2.51 24.78
CA ARG A 31 -11.52 2.42 23.71
C ARG A 31 -10.10 2.34 24.30
N ASP A 32 -9.91 1.45 25.28
CA ASP A 32 -8.67 1.23 26.03
C ASP A 32 -7.73 0.22 25.38
N TYR A 33 -7.90 -0.03 24.07
CA TYR A 33 -7.00 -0.89 23.31
C TYR A 33 -5.54 -0.43 23.42
N ARG A 34 -4.63 -1.41 23.46
CA ARG A 34 -3.19 -1.15 23.40
C ARG A 34 -2.87 -0.47 22.07
N ARG A 35 -2.36 0.75 22.14
CA ARG A 35 -1.96 1.52 20.95
C ARG A 35 -0.57 1.15 20.46
N VAL A 36 0.24 0.52 21.31
CA VAL A 36 1.64 0.22 21.04
C VAL A 36 1.93 -1.18 21.56
N HIS A 37 2.41 -2.06 20.67
CA HIS A 37 2.78 -3.44 20.96
C HIS A 37 4.30 -3.59 21.03
N GLY A 38 4.92 -2.89 21.99
CA GLY A 38 6.37 -2.85 22.22
C GLY A 38 7.04 -1.53 21.83
N ALA A 39 8.23 -1.27 22.37
CA ALA A 39 9.02 -0.09 22.03
C ALA A 39 9.84 -0.37 20.76
N ARG A 40 9.61 0.39 19.69
CA ARG A 40 10.40 0.38 18.46
C ARG A 40 10.75 1.82 18.07
N THR A 41 11.95 2.02 17.58
CA THR A 41 12.36 3.24 16.90
C THR A 41 11.61 3.38 15.57
N ALA A 42 11.66 4.57 14.97
CA ALA A 42 11.08 4.80 13.65
C ALA A 42 11.71 3.89 12.58
N ALA A 43 13.03 3.65 12.66
CA ALA A 43 13.74 2.75 11.76
C ALA A 43 13.27 1.30 11.93
N GLU A 44 13.23 0.78 13.17
CA GLU A 44 12.74 -0.58 13.45
C GLU A 44 11.27 -0.77 13.04
N THR A 45 10.47 0.29 13.10
CA THR A 45 9.07 0.25 12.64
C THR A 45 8.99 0.17 11.10
N VAL A 46 9.89 0.84 10.38
CA VAL A 46 9.99 0.73 8.92
C VAL A 46 10.50 -0.65 8.51
N GLU A 47 11.47 -1.21 9.23
CA GLU A 47 11.93 -2.59 8.99
C GLU A 47 10.81 -3.60 9.21
N LEU A 48 10.07 -3.49 10.31
CA LEU A 48 8.91 -4.36 10.56
C LEU A 48 7.84 -4.25 9.45
N LEU A 49 7.60 -3.04 8.94
CA LEU A 49 6.70 -2.85 7.79
C LEU A 49 7.22 -3.61 6.56
N ALA A 50 8.52 -3.50 6.26
CA ALA A 50 9.13 -4.17 5.11
C ALA A 50 9.02 -5.70 5.23
N GLU A 51 9.31 -6.25 6.41
CA GLU A 51 9.19 -7.67 6.72
C GLU A 51 7.75 -8.15 6.51
N ASN A 52 6.77 -7.52 7.15
CA ASN A 52 5.38 -7.95 7.05
C ASN A 52 4.83 -7.80 5.62
N LEU A 53 5.18 -6.74 4.89
CA LEU A 53 4.80 -6.60 3.48
C LEU A 53 5.35 -7.75 2.63
N ALA A 54 6.61 -8.13 2.84
CA ALA A 54 7.25 -9.24 2.14
C ALA A 54 6.63 -10.60 2.51
N ASP A 55 6.29 -10.81 3.79
CA ASP A 55 5.61 -12.03 4.25
C ASP A 55 4.25 -12.22 3.57
N TYR A 56 3.54 -11.13 3.30
CA TYR A 56 2.31 -11.14 2.50
C TYR A 56 2.56 -11.15 0.98
N ARG A 57 3.80 -11.36 0.52
CA ARG A 57 4.24 -11.45 -0.89
C ARG A 57 4.23 -10.15 -1.68
N ALA A 58 4.21 -8.99 -1.03
CA ALA A 58 4.52 -7.75 -1.73
C ALA A 58 6.03 -7.68 -2.04
N LEU A 59 6.40 -7.13 -3.20
CA LEU A 59 7.80 -6.85 -3.52
C LEU A 59 8.19 -5.52 -2.89
N VAL A 60 9.14 -5.53 -1.95
CA VAL A 60 9.55 -4.32 -1.23
C VAL A 60 10.86 -3.78 -1.80
N HIS A 61 10.85 -2.49 -2.12
CA HIS A 61 11.99 -1.75 -2.65
C HIS A 61 12.29 -0.55 -1.75
N ARG A 62 13.54 -0.06 -1.83
CA ARG A 62 13.98 1.17 -1.17
C ARG A 62 14.54 2.12 -2.19
N SER A 63 14.28 3.40 -2.00
CA SER A 63 14.82 4.46 -2.84
C SER A 63 14.82 5.78 -2.09
N ASP A 64 15.69 6.69 -2.50
CA ASP A 64 15.55 8.12 -2.23
C ASP A 64 14.80 8.81 -3.38
N ALA A 65 14.62 10.12 -3.28
CA ALA A 65 13.92 10.93 -4.26
C ALA A 65 14.62 10.97 -5.64
N GLU A 66 15.95 10.82 -5.68
CA GLU A 66 16.73 10.86 -6.91
C GLU A 66 16.64 9.53 -7.68
N GLY A 67 16.71 8.41 -6.98
CA GLY A 67 16.59 7.08 -7.57
C GLY A 67 15.16 6.66 -7.92
N LEU A 68 14.15 7.28 -7.30
CA LEU A 68 12.75 6.85 -7.39
C LEU A 68 12.22 6.81 -8.84
N PRO A 69 12.45 7.84 -9.69
CA PRO A 69 11.93 7.82 -11.05
C PRO A 69 12.52 6.68 -11.88
N THR A 70 13.83 6.45 -11.74
CA THR A 70 14.55 5.36 -12.41
C THR A 70 14.04 4.00 -11.92
N LEU A 71 13.79 3.86 -10.62
CA LEU A 71 13.22 2.65 -10.03
C LEU A 71 11.83 2.36 -10.62
N ILE A 72 10.90 3.32 -10.57
CA ILE A 72 9.54 3.14 -11.13
C ILE A 72 9.61 2.77 -12.62
N GLY A 73 10.44 3.46 -13.40
CA GLY A 73 10.63 3.15 -14.81
C GLY A 73 11.21 1.75 -15.05
N ARG A 74 12.06 1.23 -14.16
CA ARG A 74 12.59 -0.14 -14.25
C ARG A 74 11.51 -1.18 -13.93
N LEU A 75 10.71 -0.96 -12.90
CA LEU A 75 9.64 -1.86 -12.46
C LEU A 75 8.56 -2.01 -13.54
N LEU A 76 8.11 -0.88 -14.13
CA LEU A 76 7.17 -0.89 -15.25
C LEU A 76 7.72 -1.66 -16.47
N ARG A 77 9.00 -1.47 -16.82
CA ARG A 77 9.65 -2.20 -17.92
C ARG A 77 9.80 -3.69 -17.63
N ALA A 78 10.19 -4.06 -16.41
CA ALA A 78 10.30 -5.46 -16.00
C ALA A 78 8.95 -6.19 -16.12
N ARG A 79 7.85 -5.47 -15.86
CA ARG A 79 6.48 -5.98 -16.05
C ARG A 79 6.02 -6.01 -17.52
N GLY A 80 6.74 -5.35 -18.42
CA GLY A 80 6.34 -5.14 -19.81
C GLY A 80 5.17 -4.16 -19.98
N ALA A 81 4.97 -3.26 -19.00
CA ALA A 81 3.87 -2.32 -19.01
C ALA A 81 4.00 -1.32 -20.17
N ARG A 82 2.91 -1.09 -20.89
CA ARG A 82 2.78 -0.07 -21.95
C ARG A 82 1.89 1.09 -21.53
N SER A 83 1.18 0.94 -20.42
CA SER A 83 0.25 1.91 -19.88
C SER A 83 0.33 1.96 -18.35
N VAL A 84 0.19 3.16 -17.79
CA VAL A 84 0.17 3.35 -16.34
C VAL A 84 -0.87 4.38 -15.95
N VAL A 85 -1.80 4.02 -15.06
CA VAL A 85 -2.75 4.99 -14.51
C VAL A 85 -2.12 5.77 -13.36
N VAL A 86 -2.30 7.10 -13.41
CA VAL A 86 -1.68 8.05 -12.50
C VAL A 86 -2.76 8.94 -11.87
N PRO A 87 -2.95 8.88 -10.55
CA PRO A 87 -3.94 9.70 -9.86
C PRO A 87 -3.55 11.19 -9.85
N ALA A 88 -4.56 12.05 -9.76
CA ALA A 88 -4.35 13.48 -9.55
C ALA A 88 -3.59 13.73 -8.23
N GLY A 89 -2.61 14.64 -8.25
CA GLY A 89 -1.80 14.98 -7.08
C GLY A 89 -0.63 14.03 -6.79
N LEU A 90 -0.38 13.03 -7.65
CA LEU A 90 0.89 12.29 -7.61
C LEU A 90 2.03 13.25 -8.01
N GLU A 91 3.18 13.15 -7.37
CA GLU A 91 4.36 13.95 -7.71
C GLU A 91 4.81 13.62 -9.15
N PRO A 92 4.73 14.57 -10.11
CA PRO A 92 5.22 14.37 -11.47
C PRO A 92 6.67 13.85 -11.59
N SER A 93 7.59 14.26 -10.71
CA SER A 93 9.00 13.88 -10.74
C SER A 93 9.18 12.36 -10.60
N TRP A 94 8.30 11.69 -9.85
CA TRP A 94 8.33 10.23 -9.65
C TRP A 94 8.21 9.45 -10.96
N LEU A 95 7.62 10.06 -11.99
CA LEU A 95 7.36 9.41 -13.27
C LEU A 95 8.30 9.89 -14.38
N GLY A 96 9.27 10.77 -14.08
CA GLY A 96 10.11 11.41 -15.10
C GLY A 96 10.81 10.40 -16.02
N ALA A 97 11.40 9.34 -15.47
CA ALA A 97 12.04 8.30 -16.28
C ALA A 97 11.03 7.33 -16.93
N ALA A 98 9.91 7.06 -16.25
CA ALA A 98 8.87 6.16 -16.72
C ALA A 98 8.07 6.72 -17.91
N LEU A 99 7.87 8.04 -17.96
CA LEU A 99 7.10 8.74 -19.00
C LEU A 99 7.99 9.56 -19.95
N SER A 100 9.30 9.32 -19.92
CA SER A 100 10.25 9.95 -20.84
C SER A 100 9.95 9.56 -22.30
N PRO A 101 10.26 10.43 -23.29
CA PRO A 101 10.15 10.07 -24.70
C PRO A 101 10.92 8.77 -25.02
N GLY A 102 10.27 7.83 -25.71
CA GLY A 102 10.86 6.52 -26.03
C GLY A 102 10.77 5.46 -24.92
N SER A 103 10.18 5.77 -23.77
CA SER A 103 9.93 4.79 -22.70
C SER A 103 8.96 3.66 -23.10
N GLY A 104 8.07 3.93 -24.07
CA GLY A 104 7.02 3.00 -24.49
C GLY A 104 5.82 2.92 -23.53
N VAL A 105 5.81 3.72 -22.45
CA VAL A 105 4.73 3.75 -21.45
C VAL A 105 3.87 4.99 -21.65
N THR A 106 2.57 4.79 -21.78
CA THR A 106 1.58 5.86 -21.89
C THR A 106 0.91 6.13 -20.54
N ARG A 107 0.82 7.40 -20.16
CA ARG A 107 0.05 7.81 -18.99
C ARG A 107 -1.45 7.72 -19.27
N VAL A 108 -2.18 7.06 -18.38
CA VAL A 108 -3.64 7.08 -18.31
C VAL A 108 -4.03 7.96 -17.12
N GLU A 109 -4.90 8.94 -17.36
CA GLU A 109 -5.41 9.80 -16.28
C GLU A 109 -6.54 9.11 -15.52
N ASP A 110 -6.54 9.26 -14.19
CA ASP A 110 -7.65 8.85 -13.34
C ASP A 110 -8.86 9.81 -13.52
N ARG A 111 -9.70 9.54 -14.53
CA ARG A 111 -10.92 10.30 -14.83
C ARG A 111 -12.16 9.50 -14.48
N GLU A 112 -13.20 10.18 -14.01
CA GLU A 112 -14.46 9.52 -13.61
C GLU A 112 -15.07 8.66 -14.73
N SER A 113 -14.99 9.14 -15.98
CA SER A 113 -15.52 8.47 -17.16
C SER A 113 -14.84 7.16 -17.53
N VAL A 114 -13.62 6.88 -17.03
CA VAL A 114 -12.92 5.63 -17.34
C VAL A 114 -13.62 4.48 -16.62
N THR A 115 -14.09 3.51 -17.40
CA THR A 115 -14.83 2.33 -16.95
C THR A 115 -13.90 1.30 -16.31
N ALA A 116 -14.48 0.32 -15.61
CA ALA A 116 -13.70 -0.81 -15.10
C ALA A 116 -13.09 -1.66 -16.24
N ALA A 117 -13.84 -1.86 -17.33
CA ALA A 117 -13.34 -2.60 -18.50
C ALA A 117 -12.14 -1.91 -19.17
N GLU A 118 -12.15 -0.57 -19.26
CA GLU A 118 -10.99 0.16 -19.76
C GLU A 118 -9.80 0.08 -18.79
N LEU A 119 -10.02 0.19 -17.49
CA LEU A 119 -8.96 0.04 -16.49
C LEU A 119 -8.35 -1.37 -16.46
N ASP A 120 -9.11 -2.40 -16.80
CA ASP A 120 -8.65 -3.79 -16.89
C ASP A 120 -7.62 -3.98 -18.02
N THR A 121 -7.64 -3.09 -19.03
CA THR A 121 -6.62 -3.06 -20.09
C THR A 121 -5.37 -2.26 -19.71
N VAL A 122 -5.37 -1.58 -18.56
CA VAL A 122 -4.23 -0.77 -18.10
C VAL A 122 -3.26 -1.67 -17.34
N ASP A 123 -1.99 -1.63 -17.74
CA ASP A 123 -1.00 -2.58 -17.24
C ASP A 123 -0.60 -2.35 -15.78
N SER A 124 -0.65 -1.11 -15.30
CA SER A 124 -0.16 -0.75 -13.96
C SER A 124 -0.80 0.51 -13.40
N VAL A 125 -0.79 0.65 -12.07
CA VAL A 125 -1.09 1.90 -11.35
C VAL A 125 0.08 2.29 -10.46
N VAL A 126 0.36 3.60 -10.39
CA VAL A 126 1.31 4.17 -9.41
C VAL A 126 0.56 5.09 -8.46
N THR A 127 0.63 4.83 -7.15
CA THR A 127 0.03 5.69 -6.13
C THR A 127 1.00 6.00 -4.99
N GLY A 128 0.63 6.99 -4.17
CA GLY A 128 1.04 7.04 -2.77
C GLY A 128 0.05 6.30 -1.88
N CYS A 129 0.23 6.42 -0.56
CA CYS A 129 -0.75 6.02 0.46
C CYS A 129 -0.99 7.17 1.45
N ALA A 130 -1.99 7.04 2.31
CA ALA A 130 -2.19 7.94 3.45
C ALA A 130 -1.28 7.54 4.62
N VAL A 131 -1.31 6.26 5.01
CA VAL A 131 -0.54 5.69 6.12
C VAL A 131 -0.22 4.22 5.85
N ALA A 132 0.91 3.74 6.35
CA ALA A 132 1.29 2.32 6.34
C ALA A 132 1.45 1.80 7.78
N ILE A 133 1.00 0.57 8.02
CA ILE A 133 0.90 -0.05 9.34
C ILE A 133 1.91 -1.20 9.40
N ALA A 134 2.91 -1.04 10.27
CA ALA A 134 4.02 -1.98 10.35
C ALA A 134 3.59 -3.36 10.81
N GLU A 135 2.83 -3.49 11.91
CA GLU A 135 2.49 -4.78 12.52
C GLU A 135 1.65 -5.71 11.64
N THR A 136 0.89 -5.16 10.69
CA THR A 136 0.03 -5.92 9.77
C THR A 136 0.53 -5.91 8.32
N GLY A 137 1.60 -5.17 8.00
CA GLY A 137 2.03 -4.99 6.61
C GLY A 137 0.95 -4.33 5.74
N THR A 138 0.22 -3.35 6.28
CA THR A 138 -0.95 -2.77 5.58
C THR A 138 -0.68 -1.38 5.04
N LEU A 139 -1.06 -1.13 3.78
CA LEU A 139 -1.14 0.21 3.18
C LEU A 139 -2.58 0.70 3.24
N VAL A 140 -2.80 1.94 3.69
CA VAL A 140 -4.13 2.56 3.71
C VAL A 140 -4.18 3.72 2.73
N LEU A 141 -5.16 3.69 1.84
CA LEU A 141 -5.49 4.78 0.92
C LEU A 141 -6.82 5.42 1.35
N ASP A 142 -6.85 6.73 1.50
CA ASP A 142 -8.03 7.53 1.89
C ASP A 142 -8.64 8.32 0.71
N ALA A 143 -8.23 7.99 -0.52
CA ALA A 143 -8.53 8.72 -1.75
C ALA A 143 -8.08 10.20 -1.73
N GLY A 144 -7.07 10.52 -0.92
CA GLY A 144 -6.40 11.82 -0.95
C GLY A 144 -5.53 12.04 -2.21
N PRO A 145 -4.87 13.20 -2.31
CA PRO A 145 -3.97 13.50 -3.43
C PRO A 145 -2.91 12.41 -3.64
N GLY A 146 -2.71 12.03 -4.89
CA GLY A 146 -1.75 11.00 -5.29
C GLY A 146 -2.19 9.55 -5.01
N GLN A 147 -3.42 9.33 -4.54
CA GLN A 147 -3.95 8.00 -4.22
C GLN A 147 -5.04 7.54 -5.18
N GLY A 148 -5.78 8.49 -5.76
CA GLY A 148 -6.83 8.25 -6.75
C GLY A 148 -8.09 7.63 -6.15
N ARG A 149 -9.06 7.36 -7.02
CA ARG A 149 -10.29 6.66 -6.62
C ARG A 149 -10.02 5.17 -6.43
N ARG A 150 -10.80 4.53 -5.54
CA ARG A 150 -10.68 3.09 -5.22
C ARG A 150 -10.58 2.16 -6.43
N ARG A 151 -11.19 2.49 -7.57
CA ARG A 151 -11.19 1.64 -8.76
C ARG A 151 -9.79 1.45 -9.36
N ILE A 152 -8.96 2.49 -9.39
CA ILE A 152 -7.64 2.42 -10.03
C ILE A 152 -6.63 1.59 -9.24
N THR A 153 -6.90 1.30 -7.97
CA THR A 153 -6.07 0.43 -7.12
C THR A 153 -6.65 -0.98 -6.94
N LEU A 154 -7.79 -1.26 -7.58
CA LEU A 154 -8.43 -2.58 -7.56
C LEU A 154 -8.43 -3.29 -8.91
N VAL A 155 -8.47 -2.53 -10.02
CA VAL A 155 -8.66 -3.11 -11.35
C VAL A 155 -7.34 -3.44 -12.06
N PRO A 156 -6.38 -2.51 -12.21
CA PRO A 156 -5.08 -2.88 -12.79
C PRO A 156 -4.40 -3.97 -11.97
N ASP A 157 -3.86 -4.98 -12.65
CA ASP A 157 -3.32 -6.17 -12.00
C ASP A 157 -1.92 -5.98 -11.36
N HIS A 158 -1.36 -4.78 -11.50
CA HIS A 158 -0.08 -4.38 -10.94
C HIS A 158 -0.19 -3.01 -10.27
N HIS A 159 0.11 -2.95 -8.98
CA HIS A 159 0.10 -1.73 -8.19
C HIS A 159 1.48 -1.43 -7.60
N ILE A 160 2.06 -0.30 -8.00
CA ILE A 160 3.24 0.28 -7.37
C ILE A 160 2.78 1.35 -6.36
N CYS A 161 3.03 1.12 -5.08
CA CYS A 161 2.70 2.07 -4.02
C CYS A 161 3.96 2.66 -3.38
N VAL A 162 4.08 3.98 -3.39
CA VAL A 162 5.19 4.71 -2.75
C VAL A 162 4.80 5.15 -1.35
N VAL A 163 5.61 4.76 -0.36
CA VAL A 163 5.41 5.08 1.07
C VAL A 163 6.56 5.98 1.52
N ARG A 164 6.27 7.22 1.94
CA ARG A 164 7.31 8.11 2.48
C ARG A 164 7.66 7.71 3.90
N VAL A 165 8.89 7.27 4.11
CA VAL A 165 9.38 6.81 5.41
C VAL A 165 10.28 7.88 6.07
N PRO A 166 10.29 7.98 7.41
CA PRO A 166 9.42 7.25 8.35
C PRO A 166 8.03 7.90 8.54
N GLY A 167 7.79 9.09 7.97
CA GLY A 167 6.64 9.92 8.31
C GLY A 167 5.26 9.28 8.10
N GLN A 168 5.10 8.41 7.11
CA GLN A 168 3.82 7.74 6.82
C GLN A 168 3.66 6.39 7.51
N VAL A 169 4.66 5.93 8.28
CA VAL A 169 4.61 4.61 8.92
C VAL A 169 4.19 4.75 10.38
N VAL A 170 3.27 3.89 10.80
CA VAL A 170 2.87 3.71 12.21
C VAL A 170 3.08 2.28 12.63
N GLY A 171 3.21 2.06 13.94
CA GLY A 171 3.38 0.72 14.50
C GLY A 171 2.11 -0.12 14.43
N SER A 172 0.94 0.50 14.62
CA SER A 172 -0.30 -0.24 14.87
C SER A 172 -1.57 0.32 14.21
N VAL A 173 -2.61 -0.52 14.14
CA VAL A 173 -3.93 -0.13 13.62
C VAL A 173 -4.57 1.03 14.40
N PRO A 174 -4.57 1.06 15.75
CA PRO A 174 -5.06 2.22 16.50
C PRO A 174 -4.33 3.53 16.17
N GLN A 175 -3.02 3.48 15.89
CA GLN A 175 -2.25 4.66 15.49
C GLN A 175 -2.62 5.11 14.08
N ALA A 176 -2.91 4.19 13.16
CA ALA A 176 -3.38 4.51 11.82
C ALA A 176 -4.75 5.19 11.85
N LEU A 177 -5.70 4.65 12.62
CA LEU A 177 -7.04 5.22 12.75
C LEU A 177 -7.01 6.68 13.22
N ALA A 178 -6.07 7.04 14.09
CA ALA A 178 -5.90 8.43 14.56
C ALA A 178 -5.42 9.40 13.46
N ARG A 179 -4.90 8.90 12.33
CA ARG A 179 -4.43 9.69 11.18
C ARG A 179 -5.45 9.73 10.03
N LEU A 180 -6.53 8.97 10.12
CA LEU A 180 -7.50 8.80 9.03
C LEU A 180 -8.77 9.59 9.29
N THR A 181 -9.37 10.11 8.22
CA THR A 181 -10.67 10.79 8.25
C THR A 181 -11.77 9.76 7.93
N PRO A 182 -12.62 9.37 8.88
CA PRO A 182 -13.57 8.27 8.71
C PRO A 182 -14.66 8.52 7.65
N GLU A 183 -14.90 9.78 7.29
CA GLU A 183 -15.85 10.16 6.25
C GLU A 183 -15.31 9.94 4.83
N ARG A 184 -14.00 9.70 4.69
CA ARG A 184 -13.37 9.39 3.39
C ARG A 184 -13.41 7.90 3.09
N PRO A 185 -13.45 7.51 1.80
CA PRO A 185 -13.34 6.10 1.44
C PRO A 185 -11.95 5.58 1.82
N LEU A 186 -11.90 4.54 2.65
CA LEU A 186 -10.65 3.89 3.05
C LEU A 186 -10.47 2.56 2.32
N THR A 187 -9.33 2.37 1.68
CA THR A 187 -8.91 1.09 1.08
C THR A 187 -7.68 0.59 1.83
N TRP A 188 -7.81 -0.58 2.46
CA TRP A 188 -6.76 -1.20 3.27
C TRP A 188 -6.19 -2.40 2.50
N VAL A 189 -4.91 -2.35 2.17
CA VAL A 189 -4.21 -3.36 1.35
C VAL A 189 -3.13 -4.02 2.21
N SER A 190 -3.32 -5.28 2.62
CA SER A 190 -2.39 -6.02 3.49
C SER A 190 -1.64 -7.12 2.72
N GLY A 191 -1.24 -6.82 1.49
CA GLY A 191 -0.67 -7.76 0.53
C GLY A 191 -1.40 -7.77 -0.82
N PRO A 192 -0.89 -8.50 -1.82
CA PRO A 192 -1.57 -8.71 -3.09
C PRO A 192 -2.92 -9.40 -2.88
N SER A 193 -3.87 -9.12 -3.78
CA SER A 193 -5.22 -9.68 -3.65
C SER A 193 -5.21 -11.20 -3.79
N ALA A 194 -5.74 -11.87 -2.76
CA ALA A 194 -6.02 -13.28 -2.79
C ALA A 194 -7.30 -13.59 -2.03
N THR A 195 -8.17 -14.37 -2.65
CA THR A 195 -9.29 -15.01 -1.96
C THR A 195 -8.88 -16.43 -1.63
N SER A 196 -9.11 -16.86 -0.39
CA SER A 196 -9.13 -18.30 -0.09
C SER A 196 -10.57 -18.75 -0.31
N ASP A 197 -10.80 -19.70 -1.21
CA ASP A 197 -12.09 -20.39 -1.28
C ASP A 197 -12.30 -21.16 0.04
N ILE A 198 -13.55 -21.48 0.37
CA ILE A 198 -13.92 -22.20 1.60
C ILE A 198 -13.22 -23.58 1.71
N GLU A 199 -12.72 -24.07 0.58
CA GLU A 199 -11.95 -25.31 0.42
C GLU A 199 -10.41 -25.12 0.59
N LEU A 200 -9.96 -23.98 1.14
CA LEU A 200 -8.54 -23.61 1.36
C LEU A 200 -7.70 -23.50 0.07
N SER A 201 -8.33 -23.47 -1.10
CA SER A 201 -7.67 -23.16 -2.37
C SER A 201 -7.58 -21.64 -2.56
N ARG A 202 -6.36 -21.11 -2.67
CA ARG A 202 -6.12 -19.67 -2.86
C ARG A 202 -6.28 -19.32 -4.34
N VAL A 203 -7.31 -18.53 -4.67
CA VAL A 203 -7.48 -17.93 -6.00
C VAL A 203 -6.92 -16.51 -5.95
N GLU A 204 -5.92 -16.23 -6.79
CA GLU A 204 -5.26 -14.93 -6.84
C GLU A 204 -5.95 -14.01 -7.85
N GLY A 205 -6.27 -12.77 -7.47
CA GLY A 205 -6.68 -11.71 -8.42
C GLY A 205 -8.18 -11.46 -8.65
N VAL A 206 -9.10 -12.04 -7.89
CA VAL A 206 -10.55 -11.78 -8.10
C VAL A 206 -11.00 -10.44 -7.48
N HIS A 207 -10.21 -9.86 -6.57
CA HIS A 207 -10.61 -8.70 -5.75
C HIS A 207 -9.56 -7.57 -5.66
N GLY A 208 -8.55 -7.55 -6.53
CA GLY A 208 -7.47 -6.55 -6.52
C GLY A 208 -6.21 -7.00 -7.28
N PRO A 209 -5.15 -6.16 -7.32
CA PRO A 209 -3.91 -6.46 -8.02
C PRO A 209 -3.24 -7.73 -7.51
N ARG A 210 -2.83 -8.64 -8.41
CA ARG A 210 -2.03 -9.82 -8.05
C ARG A 210 -0.58 -9.48 -7.76
N THR A 211 -0.09 -8.36 -8.30
CA THR A 211 1.26 -7.87 -8.05
C THR A 211 1.19 -6.55 -7.29
N LEU A 212 1.77 -6.52 -6.08
CA LEU A 212 1.93 -5.32 -5.28
C LEU A 212 3.42 -5.07 -5.07
N GLU A 213 3.90 -3.92 -5.54
CA GLU A 213 5.27 -3.45 -5.31
C GLU A 213 5.23 -2.21 -4.41
N VAL A 214 5.97 -2.24 -3.31
CA VAL A 214 6.03 -1.14 -2.35
C VAL A 214 7.40 -0.50 -2.38
N ILE A 215 7.45 0.80 -2.62
CA ILE A 215 8.71 1.57 -2.57
C ILE A 215 8.72 2.39 -1.28
N LEU A 216 9.63 2.05 -0.37
CA LEU A 216 9.92 2.84 0.81
C LEU A 216 10.83 4.01 0.43
N LEU A 217 10.23 5.21 0.36
CA LEU A 217 10.89 6.44 -0.06
C LEU A 217 11.47 7.19 1.14
N THR A 218 12.80 7.24 1.24
CA THR A 218 13.49 8.05 2.24
C THR A 218 13.48 9.53 1.83
N GLY A 219 13.24 10.42 2.80
CA GLY A 219 13.40 11.86 2.57
C GLY A 219 14.87 12.26 2.33
N PRO A 220 15.12 13.47 1.78
CA PRO A 220 16.48 13.96 1.62
C PRO A 220 17.17 14.07 3.00
N GLY A 221 18.29 13.37 3.18
CA GLY A 221 19.14 13.45 4.39
C GLY A 221 19.29 12.17 5.22
N GLN A 222 18.81 11.01 4.78
CA GLN A 222 19.10 9.74 5.45
C GLN A 222 19.77 8.76 4.48
N PRO A 223 21.11 8.67 4.45
CA PRO A 223 21.78 7.67 3.63
C PRO A 223 21.43 6.27 4.13
N ASP A 224 21.21 5.39 3.16
CA ASP A 224 21.06 3.95 3.34
C ASP A 224 22.27 3.41 4.11
N ARG A 225 22.07 2.90 5.33
CA ARG A 225 23.14 2.20 6.05
C ARG A 225 23.23 0.78 5.50
N VAL A 226 23.69 0.67 4.25
CA VAL A 226 24.29 -0.55 3.76
C VAL A 226 25.53 -0.80 4.62
N ARG A 227 25.60 -1.99 5.21
CA ARG A 227 26.80 -2.48 5.90
C ARG A 227 27.96 -2.44 4.90
N ALA A 228 28.84 -1.46 5.04
CA ALA A 228 30.18 -1.51 4.46
C ALA A 228 31.02 -2.47 5.32
N GLU A 229 31.04 -3.74 4.92
CA GLU A 229 32.16 -4.62 5.27
C GLU A 229 33.33 -4.33 4.33
N GLY A 230 34.52 -4.18 4.93
CA GLY A 230 35.82 -4.10 4.26
C GLY A 230 36.52 -2.76 4.48
N GLY A 231 37.70 -2.65 5.08
CA GLY A 231 38.65 -3.65 5.57
C GLY A 231 39.93 -2.92 5.99
N GLY A 232 40.57 -3.40 7.07
CA GLY A 232 41.77 -2.77 7.61
C GLY A 232 42.46 -3.60 8.70
N GLY A 233 42.90 -4.81 8.35
CA GLY A 233 44.09 -5.50 8.88
C GLY A 233 44.23 -5.80 10.38
N THR A 234 44.12 -7.09 10.73
CA THR A 234 45.21 -8.01 11.16
C THR A 234 44.74 -8.98 12.25
N GLY A 235 44.99 -10.28 12.04
CA GLY A 235 45.09 -11.26 13.15
C GLY A 235 44.13 -12.46 13.12
N ALA A 236 44.72 -13.62 12.80
CA ALA A 236 44.43 -14.96 13.34
C ALA A 236 43.07 -15.66 13.06
N THR A 237 43.18 -16.69 12.21
CA THR A 237 42.55 -18.02 12.25
C THR A 237 41.54 -18.33 13.39
N THR A 238 40.32 -18.72 13.02
CA THR A 238 39.77 -20.08 13.22
C THR A 238 38.38 -20.17 12.56
N GLY A 239 38.12 -21.28 11.86
CA GLY A 239 36.96 -21.44 11.00
C GLY A 239 35.68 -21.81 11.76
N VAL A 240 34.57 -21.23 11.33
CA VAL A 240 33.23 -21.83 11.40
C VAL A 240 32.49 -21.39 10.13
N ARG A 241 32.11 -22.35 9.27
CA ARG A 241 31.19 -22.10 8.16
C ARG A 241 29.76 -22.04 8.70
N PRO A 242 28.89 -21.24 8.08
CA PRO A 242 27.59 -21.75 7.69
C PRO A 242 27.36 -21.57 6.18
N ARG A 243 27.04 -22.70 5.54
CA ARG A 243 26.39 -22.77 4.23
C ARG A 243 24.99 -22.17 4.36
N CYS A 244 24.58 -21.36 3.38
CA CYS A 244 23.41 -21.66 2.54
C CYS A 244 23.34 -20.63 1.40
N GLN A 245 23.80 -21.07 0.22
CA GLN A 245 23.43 -20.54 -1.08
C GLN A 245 21.98 -20.91 -1.38
N TRP A 246 21.19 -19.96 -1.89
CA TRP A 246 20.19 -20.15 -2.96
C TRP A 246 20.08 -18.77 -3.63
N GLY A 247 20.47 -18.52 -4.88
CA GLY A 247 20.47 -19.40 -6.05
C GLY A 247 19.35 -18.94 -6.97
N PHE A 248 19.53 -17.80 -7.65
CA PHE A 248 18.71 -17.38 -8.78
C PHE A 248 19.02 -18.29 -9.98
N LEU A 249 17.99 -18.88 -10.58
CA LEU A 249 18.03 -19.31 -11.98
C LEU A 249 16.65 -19.09 -12.61
N HIS A 250 16.69 -18.27 -13.67
CA HIS A 250 15.77 -18.07 -14.80
C HIS A 250 14.30 -17.72 -14.53
#